data_AF-A0A1Y6H7T4-F1
#
_entry.id   AF-A0A1Y6H7T4-F1
#
_cell.length_a   1.000
_cell.length_b   1.000
_cell.length_c   1.000
_cell.angle_alpha   90.00
_cell.angle_beta   90.00
_cell.angle_gamma   90.00
#
_symmetry.space_group_name_H-M   'P 1'
#
loop_
_entity.id
_entity.type
_entity.pdbx_description
1 polymer ?
#
loop_
_entity_poly.entity_id
_entity_poly.type
_entity_poly.pdbx_seq_one_letter_code
_entity_poly.pdbx_strand_id
1 'polypeptide(L)'
;MQSVGTPYQGTNLSGILAAVGSWFGVGCGSNTDLTYDGAKAWLAAIPADARAKVNYYTTSFAKTNWYTNDHCNAASDLVLNDPEDGTVEQSDAQLPGGVNRGHTTGQCHTTGMRDSAQYLDASRNAVMNVNAAK
;
A
#
# COMPACT_ATOMS: atom_id res chain seq x y z
N MET A 1 -7.83 -9.05 12.11
CA MET A 1 -7.35 -7.69 11.71
C MET A 1 -7.77 -7.44 10.26
N GLN A 2 -8.16 -6.21 9.93
CA GLN A 2 -8.50 -5.78 8.56
C GLN A 2 -7.53 -4.69 8.12
N SER A 3 -7.11 -4.68 6.85
CA SER A 3 -6.20 -3.67 6.32
C SER A 3 -6.39 -3.43 4.82
N VAL A 4 -5.92 -2.29 4.33
CA VAL A 4 -5.89 -1.93 2.91
C VAL A 4 -4.62 -1.15 2.61
N GLY A 5 -3.97 -1.42 1.48
CA GLY A 5 -2.78 -0.68 1.01
C GLY A 5 -1.59 -0.74 1.98
N THR A 6 -1.46 -1.81 2.76
CA THR A 6 -0.40 -1.94 3.76
C THR A 6 0.89 -2.47 3.12
N PRO A 7 2.05 -1.82 3.35
CA PRO A 7 3.36 -2.28 2.85
C PRO A 7 3.92 -3.45 3.66
N TYR A 8 3.29 -4.61 3.58
CA TYR A 8 3.67 -5.79 4.37
C TYR A 8 5.10 -6.28 4.12
N GLN A 9 5.65 -6.04 2.94
CA GLN A 9 7.03 -6.35 2.59
C GLN A 9 7.90 -5.10 2.42
N GLY A 10 7.39 -3.94 2.84
CA GLY A 10 8.10 -2.66 2.85
C GLY A 10 7.80 -1.78 1.64
N THR A 11 8.43 -0.62 1.61
CA THR A 11 8.34 0.39 0.56
C THR A 11 9.65 1.18 0.47
N ASN A 12 10.04 1.56 -0.74
CA ASN A 12 11.21 2.42 -0.95
C ASN A 12 10.99 3.86 -0.45
N LEU A 13 9.75 4.28 -0.20
CA LEU A 13 9.46 5.62 0.33
C LEU A 13 9.97 5.83 1.76
N SER A 14 10.12 4.75 2.52
CA SER A 14 10.49 4.77 3.94
C SER A 14 11.89 5.34 4.24
N GLY A 15 12.75 5.45 3.22
CA GLY A 15 14.09 6.05 3.32
C GLY A 15 14.22 7.44 2.72
N ILE A 16 13.16 8.00 2.11
CA ILE A 16 13.29 9.12 1.18
C ILE A 16 12.53 10.35 1.69
N LEU A 17 13.20 11.10 2.56
CA LEU A 17 12.73 12.38 3.11
C LEU A 17 12.31 13.40 2.04
N ALA A 18 13.01 13.43 0.90
CA ALA A 18 12.76 14.40 -0.17
C ALA A 18 11.51 14.09 -1.00
N ALA A 19 11.22 12.81 -1.28
CA ALA A 19 10.06 12.39 -2.06
C ALA A 19 8.75 12.49 -1.25
N VAL A 20 8.82 12.23 0.06
CA VAL A 20 7.67 12.27 0.97
C VAL A 20 7.37 13.70 1.45
N GLY A 21 8.41 14.52 1.66
CA GLY A 21 8.29 15.83 2.32
C GLY A 21 7.46 16.87 1.57
N SER A 22 7.53 16.93 0.24
CA SER A 22 6.74 17.89 -0.55
C SER A 22 5.28 17.49 -0.74
N TRP A 23 4.97 16.19 -0.62
CA TRP A 23 3.64 15.66 -0.93
C TRP A 23 2.77 15.42 0.30
N PHE A 24 3.34 14.83 1.35
CA PHE A 24 2.62 14.55 2.59
C PHE A 24 2.66 15.72 3.58
N GLY A 25 3.22 16.87 3.18
CA GLY A 25 3.25 18.12 3.95
C GLY A 25 4.17 18.10 5.18
N VAL A 26 4.63 16.92 5.60
CA VAL A 26 5.59 16.68 6.67
C VAL A 26 6.39 15.42 6.29
N GLY A 27 7.72 15.54 6.15
CA GLY A 27 8.57 14.36 6.10
C GLY A 27 8.60 13.71 7.47
N CYS A 28 7.95 12.56 7.65
CA CYS A 28 7.90 11.84 8.92
C CYS A 28 9.26 11.23 9.37
N GLY A 29 10.37 11.63 8.74
CA GLY A 29 11.67 11.01 8.89
C GLY A 29 11.81 9.70 8.11
N SER A 30 12.97 9.08 8.21
CA SER A 30 13.18 7.72 7.74
C SER A 30 12.57 6.72 8.73
N ASN A 31 11.89 5.69 8.24
CA ASN A 31 11.39 4.58 9.04
C ASN A 31 12.04 3.28 8.60
N THR A 32 13.00 2.78 9.37
CA THR A 32 13.72 1.54 9.07
C THR A 32 12.80 0.33 8.96
N ASP A 33 11.75 0.25 9.77
CA ASP A 33 10.83 -0.91 9.78
C ASP A 33 9.94 -0.97 8.52
N LEU A 34 9.75 0.16 7.84
CA LEU A 34 9.03 0.24 6.57
C LEU A 34 9.92 0.05 5.34
N THR A 35 11.24 -0.05 5.51
CA THR A 35 12.13 -0.43 4.40
C THR A 35 11.87 -1.88 4.00
N TYR A 36 12.25 -2.28 2.79
CA TYR A 36 12.09 -3.67 2.36
C TYR A 36 12.79 -4.66 3.31
N ASP A 37 13.99 -4.32 3.76
CA ASP A 37 14.75 -5.18 4.68
C ASP A 37 14.15 -5.17 6.09
N GLY A 38 13.75 -4.00 6.59
CA GLY A 38 13.11 -3.89 7.91
C GLY A 38 11.76 -4.62 7.97
N ALA A 39 10.93 -4.45 6.94
CA ALA A 39 9.65 -5.13 6.85
C ALA A 39 9.80 -6.64 6.72
N LYS A 40 10.77 -7.12 5.93
CA LYS A 40 11.10 -8.57 5.86
C LYS A 40 11.59 -9.11 7.19
N ALA A 41 12.45 -8.37 7.90
CA ALA A 41 12.94 -8.77 9.21
C ALA A 41 11.81 -8.82 10.25
N TRP A 42 10.93 -7.82 10.26
CA TRP A 42 9.73 -7.79 11.10
C TRP A 42 8.80 -8.96 10.76
N LEU A 43 8.51 -9.18 9.48
CA LEU A 43 7.60 -10.23 9.02
C LEU A 43 8.12 -11.64 9.35
N ALA A 44 9.44 -11.85 9.31
CA ALA A 44 10.06 -13.12 9.70
C ALA A 44 9.82 -13.48 11.18
N ALA A 45 9.60 -12.47 12.03
CA ALA A 45 9.27 -12.67 13.43
C ALA A 45 7.76 -12.94 13.67
N ILE A 46 6.90 -12.74 12.67
CA ILE A 46 5.45 -12.94 12.81
C ILE A 46 5.06 -14.38 12.43
N PRO A 47 4.51 -15.17 13.37
CA PRO A 47 4.05 -16.53 13.10
C PRO A 47 3.03 -16.61 11.97
N ALA A 48 3.04 -17.71 11.21
CA ALA A 48 2.11 -17.90 10.08
C ALA A 48 0.63 -17.92 10.51
N ASP A 49 0.31 -18.47 11.68
CA ASP A 49 -1.04 -18.49 12.24
C ASP A 49 -1.53 -17.09 12.66
N ALA A 50 -0.62 -16.20 13.05
CA ALA A 50 -0.93 -14.80 13.28
C ALA A 50 -1.22 -14.08 11.96
N ARG A 51 -0.39 -14.30 10.92
CA ARG A 51 -0.60 -13.72 9.58
C ARG A 51 -1.93 -14.18 8.96
N ALA A 52 -2.31 -15.44 9.16
CA ALA A 52 -3.57 -16.00 8.67
C ALA A 52 -4.83 -15.35 9.27
N LYS A 53 -4.71 -14.56 10.35
CA LYS A 53 -5.82 -13.80 10.96
C LYS A 53 -6.01 -12.41 10.31
N VAL A 54 -5.13 -12.04 9.37
CA VAL A 54 -5.16 -10.76 8.68
C VAL A 54 -5.92 -10.90 7.37
N ASN A 55 -7.01 -10.16 7.27
CA ASN A 55 -7.73 -9.97 6.02
C ASN A 55 -7.25 -8.65 5.41
N TYR A 56 -6.75 -8.67 4.19
CA TYR A 56 -6.20 -7.49 3.57
C TYR A 56 -6.67 -7.32 2.13
N TYR A 57 -6.70 -6.06 1.71
CA TYR A 57 -6.93 -5.67 0.33
C TYR A 57 -5.71 -4.90 -0.18
N THR A 58 -5.47 -5.00 -1.48
CA THR A 58 -4.43 -4.21 -2.15
C THR A 58 -5.09 -3.32 -3.19
N THR A 59 -4.42 -2.23 -3.54
CA THR A 59 -4.88 -1.29 -4.57
C THR A 59 -3.74 -0.98 -5.52
N SER A 60 -4.08 -0.49 -6.71
CA SER A 60 -3.12 0.12 -7.61
C SER A 60 -3.80 1.12 -8.52
N PHE A 61 -2.99 1.99 -9.11
CA PHE A 61 -3.43 2.87 -10.16
C PHE A 61 -3.96 2.08 -11.39
N ALA A 62 -4.89 2.66 -12.15
CA ALA A 62 -5.35 2.10 -13.42
C ALA A 62 -4.34 2.31 -14.55
N LYS A 63 -3.97 1.25 -15.27
CA LYS A 63 -3.24 1.41 -16.53
C LYS A 63 -4.22 1.88 -17.61
N THR A 64 -4.08 3.12 -18.09
CA THR A 64 -4.90 3.64 -19.19
C THR A 64 -4.29 3.28 -20.54
N ASN A 65 -3.13 3.85 -20.90
CA ASN A 65 -2.36 3.55 -22.12
C ASN A 65 -0.86 3.48 -21.79
N TRP A 66 -0.04 2.85 -22.64
CA TRP A 66 1.41 2.68 -22.40
C TRP A 66 2.21 3.99 -22.29
N TYR A 67 1.64 5.13 -22.69
CA TYR A 67 2.29 6.45 -22.70
C TYR A 67 1.59 7.48 -21.81
N THR A 68 0.51 7.10 -21.12
CA THR A 68 -0.20 8.00 -20.19
C THR A 68 0.09 7.53 -18.77
N ASN A 69 0.64 8.46 -17.98
CA ASN A 69 0.90 8.39 -16.55
C ASN A 69 0.52 7.07 -15.89
N ASP A 70 1.52 6.26 -15.59
CA ASP A 70 1.50 4.94 -15.00
C ASP A 70 1.81 4.97 -13.50
N HIS A 71 1.46 6.05 -12.81
CA HIS A 71 1.66 6.16 -11.37
C HIS A 71 0.54 6.92 -10.68
N CYS A 72 0.39 6.71 -9.37
CA CYS A 72 -0.47 7.50 -8.48
C CYS A 72 0.10 8.87 -8.17
N ASN A 73 1.43 8.99 -8.09
CA ASN A 73 2.12 10.25 -7.82
C ASN A 73 3.50 10.31 -8.50
N ALA A 74 3.82 11.42 -9.16
CA ALA A 74 5.06 11.57 -9.91
C ALA A 74 6.33 11.54 -9.05
N ALA A 75 6.24 11.84 -7.75
CA ALA A 75 7.37 11.75 -6.85
C ALA A 75 7.57 10.32 -6.34
N SER A 76 6.49 9.55 -6.10
CA SER A 76 6.60 8.13 -5.74
C SER A 76 7.07 7.28 -6.93
N ASP A 77 6.68 7.65 -8.15
CA ASP A 77 7.07 7.01 -9.41
C ASP A 77 8.59 6.91 -9.61
N LEU A 78 9.35 7.86 -9.09
CA LEU A 78 10.82 7.83 -9.19
C LEU A 78 11.46 6.68 -8.40
N VAL A 79 10.72 6.07 -7.48
CA VAL A 79 11.28 5.19 -6.45
C VAL A 79 10.46 3.92 -6.20
N LEU A 80 9.21 3.88 -6.63
CA LEU A 80 8.36 2.70 -6.61
C LEU A 80 8.29 2.06 -8.00
N ASN A 81 8.14 0.74 -8.04
CA ASN A 81 7.88 0.03 -9.29
C ASN A 81 6.38 -0.16 -9.56
N ASP A 82 6.03 -0.18 -10.83
CA ASP A 82 4.65 -0.40 -11.23
C ASP A 82 4.20 -1.87 -11.23
N PRO A 83 2.93 -2.15 -10.90
CA PRO A 83 1.92 -1.19 -10.46
C PRO A 83 2.02 -0.87 -8.96
N GLU A 84 1.70 0.37 -8.58
CA GLU A 84 1.75 0.89 -7.20
C GLU A 84 0.46 1.64 -6.81
N ASP A 85 0.31 1.92 -5.52
CA ASP A 85 -0.81 2.73 -5.00
C ASP A 85 -0.41 4.17 -4.65
N GLY A 86 0.80 4.64 -4.97
CA GLY A 86 1.33 5.92 -4.51
C GLY A 86 2.19 5.81 -3.26
N THR A 87 2.17 4.65 -2.59
CA THR A 87 2.97 4.39 -1.39
C THR A 87 3.65 3.03 -1.34
N VAL A 88 3.07 2.01 -1.98
CA VAL A 88 3.60 0.66 -2.00
C VAL A 88 3.35 0.02 -3.36
N GLU A 89 4.32 -0.75 -3.83
CA GLU A 89 4.14 -1.64 -4.98
C GLU A 89 3.14 -2.76 -4.68
N GLN A 90 2.37 -3.18 -5.69
CA GLN A 90 1.42 -4.27 -5.54
C GLN A 90 2.08 -5.58 -5.06
N SER A 91 3.32 -5.84 -5.47
CA SER A 91 4.13 -6.98 -5.03
C SER A 91 4.42 -6.94 -3.54
N ASP A 92 4.76 -5.76 -3.03
CA ASP A 92 5.23 -5.57 -1.66
C ASP A 92 4.07 -5.29 -0.69
N ALA A 93 2.88 -5.00 -1.21
CA ALA A 93 1.63 -5.00 -0.47
C ALA A 93 1.10 -6.41 -0.13
N GLN A 94 1.73 -7.48 -0.61
CA GLN A 94 1.31 -8.86 -0.29
C GLN A 94 1.76 -9.29 1.10
N LEU A 95 0.89 -9.99 1.82
CA LEU A 95 1.22 -10.65 3.10
C LEU A 95 1.29 -12.16 2.90
N PRO A 96 2.49 -12.77 2.80
CA PRO A 96 2.65 -14.21 2.79
C PRO A 96 1.96 -14.88 3.99
N GLY A 97 1.04 -15.81 3.73
CA GLY A 97 0.24 -16.48 4.75
C GLY A 97 -0.97 -15.69 5.27
N GLY A 98 -1.21 -14.47 4.78
CA GLY A 98 -2.40 -13.68 5.06
C GLY A 98 -3.59 -14.04 4.14
N VAL A 99 -4.76 -13.50 4.46
CA VAL A 99 -5.97 -13.69 3.66
C VAL A 99 -6.17 -12.48 2.74
N ASN A 100 -5.68 -12.60 1.50
CA ASN A 100 -5.93 -11.59 0.48
C ASN A 100 -7.41 -11.63 0.05
N ARG A 101 -8.12 -10.53 0.26
CA ARG A 101 -9.56 -10.39 -0.02
C ARG A 101 -9.85 -9.76 -1.37
N GLY A 102 -8.82 -9.29 -2.08
CA GLY A 102 -8.93 -8.73 -3.42
C GLY A 102 -7.92 -7.64 -3.71
N HIS A 103 -7.83 -7.31 -5.00
CA HIS A 103 -7.08 -6.18 -5.52
C HIS A 103 -8.03 -5.24 -6.27
N THR A 104 -7.94 -3.94 -6.00
CA THR A 104 -8.71 -2.93 -6.73
C THR A 104 -7.78 -2.03 -7.55
N THR A 105 -7.91 -2.12 -8.87
CA THR A 105 -7.24 -1.23 -9.81
C THR A 105 -8.03 0.07 -9.99
N GLY A 106 -7.35 1.19 -10.24
CA GLY A 106 -7.97 2.51 -10.35
C GLY A 106 -8.16 3.19 -8.99
N GLN A 107 -7.31 2.88 -8.01
CA GLN A 107 -7.31 3.49 -6.69
C GLN A 107 -5.89 3.80 -6.24
N CYS A 108 -5.71 4.97 -5.62
CA CYS A 108 -4.46 5.38 -4.99
C CYS A 108 -4.58 5.38 -3.47
N HIS A 109 -3.47 5.45 -2.75
CA HIS A 109 -3.39 5.24 -1.31
C HIS A 109 -4.19 6.28 -0.54
N THR A 110 -4.22 7.52 -1.03
CA THR A 110 -4.89 8.65 -0.37
C THR A 110 -5.33 9.71 -1.38
N THR A 111 -5.99 10.76 -0.89
CA THR A 111 -6.42 11.89 -1.71
C THR A 111 -5.25 12.74 -2.20
N GLY A 112 -5.49 13.51 -3.26
CA GLY A 112 -4.47 14.30 -3.93
C GLY A 112 -3.68 13.53 -4.99
N MET A 113 -3.75 12.20 -4.99
CA MET A 113 -3.15 11.34 -6.02
C MET A 113 -4.04 11.24 -7.26
N ARG A 114 -3.50 10.64 -8.32
CA ARG A 114 -4.13 10.58 -9.66
C ARG A 114 -5.50 9.91 -9.65
N ASP A 115 -5.60 8.70 -9.09
CA ASP A 115 -6.84 7.94 -9.03
C ASP A 115 -7.55 8.10 -7.68
N SER A 116 -8.79 7.60 -7.59
CA SER A 116 -9.61 7.74 -6.39
C SER A 116 -8.90 7.18 -5.15
N ALA A 117 -8.95 7.92 -4.04
CA ALA A 117 -8.36 7.47 -2.79
C ALA A 117 -9.02 6.17 -2.32
N GLN A 118 -8.22 5.16 -1.98
CA GLN A 118 -8.70 3.81 -1.67
C GLN A 118 -9.70 3.82 -0.52
N TYR A 119 -9.55 4.71 0.47
CA TYR A 119 -10.46 4.79 1.60
C TYR A 119 -11.88 5.27 1.23
N LEU A 120 -12.11 5.74 0.00
CA LEU A 120 -13.43 6.12 -0.51
C LEU A 120 -14.23 4.93 -1.09
N ASP A 121 -13.65 3.73 -1.19
CA ASP A 121 -14.35 2.54 -1.66
C ASP A 121 -15.42 2.07 -0.66
N ALA A 122 -16.63 2.62 -0.80
CA ALA A 122 -17.75 2.33 0.10
C ALA A 122 -18.12 0.83 0.12
N SER A 123 -18.02 0.15 -1.02
CA SER A 123 -18.34 -1.27 -1.14
C SER A 123 -17.37 -2.14 -0.35
N ARG A 124 -16.06 -1.93 -0.53
CA ARG A 124 -15.03 -2.63 0.25
C ARG A 124 -15.11 -2.26 1.73
N ASN A 125 -15.31 -0.98 2.04
CA ASN A 125 -15.42 -0.51 3.42
C ASN A 125 -16.62 -1.14 4.14
N ALA A 126 -17.76 -1.32 3.46
CA ALA A 126 -18.91 -2.02 4.02
C ALA A 126 -18.55 -3.48 4.40
N VAL A 127 -17.82 -4.19 3.52
CA VAL A 127 -17.34 -5.56 3.80
C VAL A 127 -16.36 -5.58 4.97
N MET A 128 -15.40 -4.65 5.02
CA MET A 128 -14.43 -4.55 6.12
C MET A 128 -15.11 -4.24 7.45
N ASN A 129 -16.10 -3.34 7.47
CA ASN A 129 -16.88 -2.99 8.66
C ASN A 129 -17.68 -4.18 9.19
N VAL A 130 -18.34 -4.94 8.31
CA VAL A 130 -19.06 -6.16 8.70
C VAL A 130 -18.11 -7.21 9.28
N ASN A 131 -16.91 -7.35 8.71
CA ASN A 131 -15.93 -8.31 9.23
C ASN A 131 -15.27 -7.84 10.55
N ALA A 132 -15.19 -6.53 10.79
CA ALA A 132 -14.65 -5.97 12.02
C ALA A 132 -15.63 -6.05 13.20
N ALA A 133 -16.94 -6.17 12.93
CA ALA A 133 -17.98 -6.29 13.94
C ALA A 133 -18.20 -7.74 14.45
N LYS A 134 -17.41 -8.71 13.96
CA LYS A 134 -17.45 -10.12 14.37
C LYS A 134 -16.27 -10.45 15.27
#